data_AF-A0A438C4C4-F1
#
_entry.id   AF-A0A438C4C4-F1
#
_cell.length_a   1.000
_cell.length_b   1.000
_cell.length_c   1.000
_cell.angle_alpha   90.00
_cell.angle_beta   90.00
_cell.angle_gamma   90.00
#
_symmetry.space_group_name_H-M   'P 1'
#
loop_
_entity.id
_entity.type
_entity.pdbx_description
1 polymer ?
#
loop_
_entity_poly.entity_id
_entity_poly.type
_entity_poly.pdbx_seq_one_letter_code
_entity_poly.pdbx_strand_id
1 'polypeptide(L)'
;MKIVTKRFVLDATKLDALKALGTSYGVQNPTRVEVSTALLYKCAAAASEVSSGSPMSSVLIQLVNLRGILAHHFHQILLETCTSFFSISGIQENDFEFHGLVGQLKKGIENFRSNYGKKFTNDELPSSSSLGL
;
A
#
# COMPACT_ATOMS: atom_id res chain seq x y z
N MET A 1 -4.48 -27.30 8.57
CA MET A 1 -4.19 -25.91 8.97
C MET A 1 -5.51 -25.17 9.13
N LYS A 2 -5.82 -24.64 10.32
CA LYS A 2 -7.08 -23.94 10.60
C LYS A 2 -6.85 -22.44 10.43
N ILE A 3 -7.57 -21.80 9.51
CA ILE A 3 -7.50 -20.35 9.29
C ILE A 3 -8.49 -19.67 10.24
N VAL A 4 -8.04 -18.63 10.94
CA VAL A 4 -8.86 -17.82 11.84
C VAL A 4 -8.85 -16.38 11.35
N THR A 5 -10.02 -15.80 11.12
CA THR A 5 -10.18 -14.40 10.74
C THR A 5 -10.55 -13.57 11.97
N LYS A 6 -9.86 -12.44 12.17
CA LYS A 6 -10.16 -11.48 13.24
C LYS A 6 -10.31 -10.07 12.65
N ARG A 7 -11.21 -9.27 13.24
CA ARG A 7 -11.40 -7.87 12.89
C ARG A 7 -10.69 -6.98 13.89
N PHE A 8 -9.74 -6.18 13.42
CA PHE A 8 -9.06 -5.16 14.20
C PHE A 8 -9.69 -3.79 13.93
N VAL A 9 -10.02 -3.05 14.98
CA VAL A 9 -10.65 -1.72 14.87
C VAL A 9 -9.69 -0.67 15.40
N LEU A 10 -9.26 0.22 14.50
CA LEU A 10 -8.46 1.41 14.79
C LEU A 10 -9.41 2.61 14.78
N ASP A 11 -9.66 3.19 15.95
CA ASP A 11 -10.48 4.40 16.08
C ASP A 11 -9.75 5.64 15.55
N ALA A 12 -10.50 6.76 15.42
CA ALA A 12 -9.97 8.01 14.90
C ALA A 12 -8.76 8.50 15.71
N THR A 13 -8.84 8.44 17.05
CA THR A 13 -7.77 8.87 17.95
C THR A 13 -6.48 8.08 17.74
N LYS A 14 -6.58 6.75 17.60
CA LYS A 14 -5.41 5.88 17.30
C LYS A 14 -4.83 6.19 15.92
N LEU A 15 -5.67 6.40 14.91
CA LEU A 15 -5.20 6.75 13.58
C LEU A 15 -4.50 8.11 13.57
N ASP A 16 -5.02 9.10 14.29
CA ASP A 16 -4.41 10.42 14.38
C ASP A 16 -3.08 10.37 15.15
N ALA A 17 -2.97 9.55 16.19
CA ALA A 17 -1.70 9.28 16.86
C ALA A 17 -0.67 8.61 15.93
N LEU A 18 -1.09 7.64 15.11
CA LEU A 18 -0.21 7.00 14.12
C LEU A 18 0.24 8.00 13.03
N LYS A 19 -0.64 8.91 12.59
CA LYS A 19 -0.28 9.98 11.66
C LYS A 19 0.73 10.94 12.28
N ALA A 20 0.52 11.33 13.54
CA ALA A 20 1.45 12.19 14.27
C ALA A 20 2.82 11.52 14.40
N LEU A 21 2.86 10.23 14.71
CA LEU A 21 4.09 9.44 14.77
C LEU A 21 4.82 9.40 13.42
N GLY A 22 4.11 9.12 12.32
CA GLY A 22 4.71 9.17 10.99
C GLY A 22 5.29 10.55 10.67
N THR A 23 4.58 11.61 11.07
CA THR A 23 4.99 13.00 10.87
C THR A 23 6.21 13.37 11.71
N SER A 24 6.31 12.91 12.96
CA SER A 24 7.49 13.17 13.81
C SER A 24 8.77 12.54 13.26
N TYR A 25 8.66 11.48 12.47
CA TYR A 25 9.77 10.87 11.73
C TYR A 25 9.97 11.46 10.33
N GLY A 26 9.34 12.60 10.01
CA GLY A 26 9.56 13.36 8.78
C GLY A 26 8.67 12.97 7.61
N VAL A 27 7.75 12.01 7.74
CA VAL A 27 6.78 11.70 6.68
C VAL A 27 5.73 12.80 6.61
N GLN A 28 5.70 13.55 5.50
CA GLN A 28 4.79 14.67 5.34
C GLN A 28 3.35 14.21 5.14
N ASN A 29 2.43 14.64 6.02
CA ASN A 29 0.99 14.41 5.93
C ASN A 29 0.60 12.98 5.48
N PRO A 30 0.91 11.95 6.28
CA PRO A 30 0.56 10.58 5.93
C PRO A 30 -0.95 10.34 6.01
N THR A 31 -1.50 9.50 5.15
CA THR A 31 -2.94 9.18 5.13
C THR A 31 -3.30 8.08 6.13
N ARG A 32 -4.59 7.97 6.48
CA ARG A 32 -5.10 6.90 7.37
C ARG A 32 -4.76 5.51 6.86
N VAL A 33 -4.86 5.31 5.54
CA VAL A 33 -4.56 4.02 4.89
C VAL A 33 -3.07 3.71 4.97
N GLU A 34 -2.19 4.68 4.70
CA GLU A 34 -0.74 4.48 4.80
C GLU A 34 -0.34 4.03 6.21
N VAL A 35 -0.81 4.75 7.24
CA VAL A 35 -0.43 4.43 8.63
C VAL A 35 -1.05 3.13 9.14
N SER A 36 -2.30 2.81 8.77
CA SER A 36 -2.92 1.55 9.19
C SER A 36 -2.29 0.35 8.51
N THR A 37 -2.00 0.46 7.22
CA THR A 37 -1.41 -0.62 6.43
C THR A 37 0.04 -0.86 6.84
N ALA A 38 0.82 0.19 7.11
CA ALA A 38 2.18 0.07 7.65
C ALA A 38 2.19 -0.68 8.99
N LEU A 39 1.27 -0.34 9.90
CA LEU A 39 1.15 -1.02 11.19
C LEU A 39 0.81 -2.50 11.01
N LEU A 40 -0.18 -2.81 10.19
CA LEU A 40 -0.58 -4.21 9.92
C LEU A 40 0.56 -5.01 9.32
N TYR A 41 1.27 -4.44 8.33
CA TYR A 41 2.37 -5.12 7.68
C TYR A 41 3.53 -5.37 8.63
N LYS A 42 3.90 -4.37 9.44
CA LYS A 42 4.90 -4.52 10.51
C LYS A 42 4.53 -5.64 11.49
N CYS A 43 3.28 -5.64 11.97
CA CYS A 43 2.81 -6.67 12.90
C CYS A 43 2.81 -8.06 12.26
N ALA A 44 2.41 -8.17 10.99
CA ALA A 44 2.40 -9.42 10.25
C ALA A 44 3.82 -9.97 10.04
N ALA A 45 4.77 -9.11 9.67
CA ALA A 45 6.17 -9.48 9.51
C ALA A 45 6.78 -9.98 10.83
N ALA A 46 6.58 -9.23 11.92
CA ALA A 46 7.06 -9.63 13.24
C ALA A 46 6.44 -10.96 13.72
N ALA A 47 5.13 -11.16 13.50
CA ALA A 47 4.47 -12.41 13.84
C ALA A 47 4.99 -13.59 12.98
N SER A 48 5.27 -13.33 11.70
CA SER A 48 5.85 -14.33 10.79
C SER A 48 7.23 -14.77 11.29
N GLU A 49 8.10 -13.82 11.64
CA GLU A 49 9.45 -14.08 12.16
C GLU A 49 9.42 -14.89 13.47
N VAL A 50 8.54 -14.54 14.41
CA VAL A 50 8.35 -15.31 15.65
C VAL A 50 7.90 -16.75 15.36
N SER A 51 7.08 -16.94 14.32
CA SER A 51 6.59 -18.26 13.94
C SER A 51 7.59 -19.11 13.16
N SER A 52 8.42 -18.49 12.31
CA SER A 52 9.43 -19.17 11.49
C SER A 52 10.75 -19.39 12.23
N GLY A 53 11.03 -18.59 13.26
CA GLY A 53 12.30 -18.60 14.00
C GLY A 53 13.47 -17.98 13.25
N SER A 54 13.21 -17.26 12.15
CA SER A 54 14.24 -16.58 11.36
C SER A 54 13.70 -15.30 10.70
N PRO A 55 14.56 -14.29 10.47
CA PRO A 55 14.19 -13.08 9.74
C PRO A 55 13.66 -13.46 8.36
N MET A 56 12.46 -12.99 8.03
CA MET A 56 11.78 -13.35 6.80
C MET A 56 11.57 -12.12 5.92
N SER A 57 12.17 -12.13 4.73
CA SER A 57 11.83 -11.18 3.68
C SER A 57 10.35 -11.31 3.35
N SER A 58 9.63 -10.19 3.32
CA SER A 58 8.21 -10.18 2.98
C SER A 58 7.88 -9.09 1.97
N VAL A 59 6.73 -9.27 1.32
CA VAL A 59 6.19 -8.33 0.32
C VAL A 59 4.73 -8.05 0.67
N LEU A 60 4.38 -6.77 0.70
CA LEU A 60 3.01 -6.30 0.79
C LEU A 60 2.54 -5.89 -0.61
N ILE A 61 1.43 -6.48 -1.07
CA ILE A 61 0.75 -6.11 -2.31
C ILE A 61 -0.50 -5.30 -1.95
N GLN A 62 -0.57 -4.05 -2.44
CA GLN A 62 -1.72 -3.18 -2.22
C GLN A 62 -2.50 -2.95 -3.51
N LEU A 63 -3.74 -3.47 -3.53
CA LEU A 63 -4.71 -3.20 -4.59
C LEU A 63 -5.29 -1.79 -4.43
N VAL A 64 -5.41 -1.08 -5.55
CA VAL A 64 -5.85 0.31 -5.63
C VAL A 64 -6.88 0.47 -6.73
N ASN A 65 -7.90 1.29 -6.44
CA ASN A 65 -9.02 1.54 -7.34
C ASN A 65 -8.64 2.58 -8.39
N LEU A 66 -8.76 2.22 -9.67
CA LEU A 66 -8.45 3.09 -10.81
C LEU A 66 -9.62 4.00 -11.21
N ARG A 67 -10.84 3.76 -10.72
CA ARG A 67 -12.05 4.47 -11.15
C ARG A 67 -11.92 5.98 -11.02
N GLY A 68 -11.30 6.47 -9.93
CA GLY A 68 -11.08 7.91 -9.73
C GLY A 68 -10.10 8.54 -10.73
N ILE A 69 -9.18 7.76 -11.30
CA ILE A 69 -8.21 8.22 -12.31
C ILE A 69 -8.82 8.13 -13.71
N LEU A 70 -9.57 7.04 -13.97
CA LEU A 70 -10.22 6.76 -15.24
C LEU A 70 -11.46 7.62 -15.50
N ALA A 71 -12.20 8.00 -14.45
CA ALA A 71 -13.43 8.80 -14.59
C ALA A 71 -13.20 10.17 -15.24
N HIS A 72 -11.99 10.72 -15.17
CA HIS A 72 -11.63 11.94 -15.89
C HIS A 72 -11.53 11.72 -17.41
N HIS A 73 -11.14 10.52 -17.85
CA HIS A 73 -10.86 10.22 -19.26
C HIS A 73 -12.00 9.46 -19.95
N PHE A 74 -12.74 8.63 -19.23
CA PHE A 74 -13.81 7.80 -19.79
C PHE A 74 -15.17 8.28 -19.30
N HIS A 75 -15.96 8.88 -20.20
CA HIS A 75 -17.36 9.23 -19.99
C HIS A 75 -18.31 8.01 -19.93
N GLN A 76 -17.78 6.79 -19.82
CA GLN A 76 -18.58 5.57 -19.98
C GLN A 76 -18.38 4.61 -18.82
N ILE A 77 -19.52 4.08 -18.42
CA ILE A 77 -19.81 3.16 -17.31
C ILE A 77 -18.80 2.00 -17.32
N LEU A 78 -17.82 2.07 -16.41
CA LEU A 78 -16.93 0.95 -16.11
C LEU A 78 -17.67 -0.06 -15.25
N LEU A 79 -18.34 -0.99 -15.92
CA LEU A 79 -19.11 -2.08 -15.32
C LEU A 79 -18.19 -3.14 -14.67
N GLU A 80 -16.91 -3.15 -15.04
CA GLU A 80 -15.93 -4.17 -14.66
C GLU A 80 -14.85 -3.55 -13.77
N THR A 81 -14.39 -4.30 -12.77
CA THR A 81 -13.46 -3.85 -11.72
C THR A 81 -12.16 -3.31 -12.31
N CYS A 82 -11.99 -1.98 -12.35
CA CYS A 82 -10.71 -1.36 -12.65
C CYS A 82 -9.86 -1.24 -11.38
N THR A 83 -9.09 -2.28 -11.09
CA THR A 83 -8.08 -2.28 -10.03
C THR A 83 -6.71 -2.52 -10.63
N SER A 84 -5.71 -1.88 -10.04
CA SER A 84 -4.32 -2.24 -10.24
C SER A 84 -3.65 -2.36 -8.87
N PHE A 85 -2.35 -2.62 -8.83
CA PHE A 85 -1.63 -2.81 -7.58
C PHE A 85 -0.24 -2.18 -7.65
N PHE A 86 0.33 -1.96 -6.47
CA PHE A 86 1.75 -1.76 -6.28
C PHE A 86 2.21 -2.66 -5.12
N SER A 87 3.51 -2.89 -5.03
CA SER A 87 4.12 -3.66 -3.95
C SER A 87 5.18 -2.84 -3.21
N ILE A 88 5.36 -3.17 -1.93
CA ILE A 88 6.51 -2.77 -1.14
C ILE A 88 7.13 -4.03 -0.52
N SER A 89 8.44 -4.05 -0.33
CA SER A 89 9.15 -5.18 0.28
C SER A 89 9.83 -4.74 1.58
N GLY A 90 9.92 -5.67 2.52
CA GLY A 90 10.79 -5.55 3.68
C GLY A 90 11.77 -6.71 3.66
N ILE A 91 13.05 -6.41 3.45
CA ILE A 91 14.12 -7.41 3.29
C ILE A 91 14.95 -7.50 4.57
N GLN A 92 15.21 -6.34 5.19
CA GLN A 92 15.96 -6.21 6.44
C GLN A 92 15.05 -5.72 7.57
N GLU A 93 15.48 -5.91 8.82
CA GLU A 93 14.73 -5.50 10.01
C GLU A 93 14.39 -3.99 9.99
N ASN A 94 15.35 -3.15 9.58
CA ASN A 94 15.16 -1.71 9.44
C ASN A 94 14.08 -1.34 8.40
N ASP A 95 13.82 -2.18 7.40
CA ASP A 95 12.78 -1.93 6.41
C ASP A 95 11.38 -1.97 7.05
N PHE A 96 11.24 -2.60 8.21
CA PHE A 96 10.01 -2.68 8.99
C PHE A 96 9.90 -1.59 10.07
N GLU A 97 10.80 -0.60 10.08
CA GLU A 97 10.58 0.63 10.84
C GLU A 97 9.27 1.28 10.37
N PHE A 98 8.45 1.69 11.34
CA PHE A 98 7.09 2.14 11.06
C PHE A 98 7.09 3.31 10.06
N HIS A 99 7.95 4.30 10.29
CA HIS A 99 8.04 5.47 9.42
C HIS A 99 8.61 5.13 8.03
N GLY A 100 9.54 4.17 7.95
CA GLY A 100 10.05 3.63 6.69
C GLY A 100 8.93 3.03 5.84
N LEU A 101 8.10 2.15 6.44
CA LEU A 101 6.94 1.55 5.78
C LEU A 101 5.91 2.60 5.34
N VAL A 102 5.60 3.58 6.20
CA VAL A 102 4.66 4.67 5.83
C VAL A 102 5.23 5.47 4.65
N GLY A 103 6.53 5.77 4.64
CA GLY A 103 7.21 6.45 3.54
C GLY A 103 7.17 5.66 2.24
N GLN A 104 7.41 4.34 2.30
CA GLN A 104 7.31 3.45 1.14
C GLN A 104 5.89 3.39 0.57
N LEU A 105 4.87 3.26 1.44
CA LEU A 105 3.46 3.26 1.03
C LEU A 105 3.05 4.58 0.38
N LYS A 106 3.45 5.71 0.97
CA LYS A 106 3.18 7.03 0.41
C LYS A 106 3.77 7.18 -0.99
N LYS A 107 5.06 6.86 -1.16
CA LYS A 107 5.73 6.86 -2.47
C LYS A 107 5.05 5.91 -3.45
N GLY A 108 4.66 4.71 -3.02
CA GLY A 108 3.94 3.74 -3.83
C GLY A 108 2.62 4.28 -4.38
N ILE A 109 1.81 4.91 -3.53
CA ILE A 109 0.53 5.54 -3.92
C ILE A 109 0.76 6.75 -4.84
N GLU A 110 1.74 7.60 -4.56
CA GLU A 110 2.07 8.76 -5.38
C GLU A 110 2.57 8.35 -6.77
N ASN A 111 3.49 7.40 -6.83
CA ASN A 111 4.01 6.82 -8.08
C ASN A 111 2.90 6.16 -8.88
N PHE A 112 2.02 5.41 -8.22
CA PHE A 112 0.85 4.83 -8.85
C PHE A 112 -0.01 5.92 -9.51
N ARG A 113 -0.41 6.96 -8.78
CA ARG A 113 -1.21 8.05 -9.32
C ARG A 113 -0.54 8.74 -10.52
N SER A 114 0.76 9.03 -10.42
CA SER A 114 1.53 9.66 -11.50
C SER A 114 1.63 8.78 -12.74
N ASN A 115 1.98 7.49 -12.58
CA ASN A 115 2.17 6.58 -13.70
C ASN A 115 0.87 6.29 -14.45
N TYR A 116 -0.24 6.11 -13.73
CA TYR A 116 -1.53 5.89 -14.38
C TYR A 116 -2.06 7.18 -15.01
N GLY A 117 -1.87 8.35 -14.39
CA GLY A 117 -2.21 9.64 -15.01
C GLY A 117 -1.50 9.85 -16.36
N LYS A 118 -0.19 9.56 -16.43
CA LYS A 118 0.62 9.69 -17.65
C LYS A 118 0.23 8.71 -18.76
N LYS A 119 -0.20 7.49 -18.41
CA LYS A 119 -0.62 6.47 -19.38
C LYS A 119 -1.90 6.85 -20.13
N PHE A 120 -2.77 7.69 -19.56
CA PHE A 120 -4.00 8.15 -20.24
C PHE A 120 -3.84 9.46 -21.03
N THR A 121 -2.78 10.25 -20.77
CA THR A 121 -2.47 11.45 -21.57
C THR A 121 -1.69 11.16 -22.85
N ASN A 122 -1.13 9.96 -23.00
CA ASN A 122 -0.24 9.62 -24.13
C ASN A 122 -0.91 8.75 -25.22
N ASP A 123 -2.25 8.60 -25.25
CA ASP A 123 -2.97 7.80 -26.26
C ASP A 123 -2.46 6.35 -26.48
N GLU A 124 -1.76 5.76 -25.52
CA GLU A 124 -1.37 4.35 -25.54
C GLU A 124 -1.99 3.61 -24.36
N LEU A 125 -3.06 2.86 -24.65
CA LEU A 125 -3.58 1.83 -23.76
C LEU A 125 -2.43 0.88 -23.40
N PRO A 126 -2.11 0.68 -22.11
CA PRO A 126 -1.03 -0.21 -21.73
C PRO A 126 -1.40 -1.64 -22.13
N SER A 127 -0.64 -2.19 -23.07
CA SER A 127 -0.65 -3.61 -23.41
C SER A 127 -0.37 -4.45 -22.17
N SER A 128 -1.05 -5.59 -22.07
CA SER A 128 -1.07 -6.54 -20.96
C SER A 128 0.25 -7.27 -20.70
N SER A 129 1.39 -6.71 -21.11
CA SER A 129 2.70 -7.36 -21.13
C SER A 129 3.71 -6.57 -20.29
N SER A 130 3.51 -6.54 -18.98
CA SER A 130 4.59 -6.30 -18.01
C SER A 130 4.16 -6.74 -16.60
N LEU A 131 3.67 -7.98 -16.50
CA LEU A 131 3.73 -8.74 -15.24
C LEU A 131 5.12 -9.36 -15.18
N GLY A 132 6.10 -8.57 -14.72
CA GLY A 132 7.35 -9.08 -14.20
C GLY A 132 7.14 -9.37 -12.72
N LEU A 133 7.26 -10.65 -12.36
CA LEU A 133 7.25 -11.20 -11.01
C LEU A 133 8.14 -10.42 -10.03
#